data_AF-A0A1H4F6W8-F1
#
_entry.id   AF-A0A1H4F6W8-F1
#
_cell.length_a   1.000
_cell.length_b   1.000
_cell.length_c   1.000
_cell.angle_alpha   90.00
_cell.angle_beta   90.00
_cell.angle_gamma   90.00
#
_symmetry.space_group_name_H-M   'P 1'
#
loop_
_entity.id
_entity.type
_entity.pdbx_description
1 polymer ?
#
loop_
_entity_poly.entity_id
_entity_poly.type
_entity_poly.pdbx_seq_one_letter_code
_entity_poly.pdbx_strand_id
1 'polypeptide(L)'
;MIDINKVLEEIEKASFFSKMGMSDIQNEKVILIKDVEKVFINPSDVDFNGLYASTEWLPTSPTQDDPFYKGQTTSKELAELRIKVNKAVLNATKGLPKDKFICLPHDFSQAARNGICFAFRQYVSEKYLNLGARWEDVVRIYYAGHWPVGFAKEKIIAI
;
A
#
# COMPACT_ATOMS: atom_id res chain seq x y z
N MET A 1 13.83 -6.34 16.88
CA MET A 1 12.68 -7.24 16.70
C MET A 1 11.44 -6.38 16.58
N ILE A 2 10.57 -6.64 15.60
CA ILE A 2 9.34 -5.87 15.40
C ILE A 2 8.44 -5.97 16.64
N ASP A 3 7.95 -4.83 17.14
CA ASP A 3 6.93 -4.82 18.18
C ASP A 3 5.55 -4.97 17.52
N ILE A 4 5.06 -6.22 17.50
CA ILE A 4 3.81 -6.54 16.83
C ILE A 4 2.61 -5.88 17.51
N ASN A 5 2.63 -5.70 18.83
CA ASN A 5 1.49 -5.12 19.55
C ASN A 5 1.33 -3.66 19.16
N LYS A 6 2.44 -2.91 19.11
CA LYS A 6 2.44 -1.53 18.62
C LYS A 6 1.89 -1.41 17.20
N VAL A 7 2.30 -2.30 16.28
CA VAL A 7 1.80 -2.31 14.90
C VAL A 7 0.29 -2.55 14.86
N LEU A 8 -0.23 -3.47 15.68
CA LEU A 8 -1.66 -3.75 15.75
C LEU A 8 -2.46 -2.55 16.28
N GLU A 9 -1.97 -1.88 17.32
CA GLU A 9 -2.59 -0.65 17.84
C GLU A 9 -2.61 0.49 16.82
N GLU A 10 -1.53 0.66 16.06
CA GLU A 10 -1.44 1.66 15.00
C GLU A 10 -2.44 1.36 13.86
N ILE A 11 -2.60 0.09 13.48
CA ILE A 11 -3.60 -0.33 12.48
C ILE A 11 -5.03 -0.02 12.94
N GLU A 12 -5.34 -0.26 14.21
CA GLU A 12 -6.67 -0.03 14.76
C GLU A 12 -7.05 1.47 14.78
N LYS A 13 -6.07 2.35 15.03
CA LYS A 13 -6.27 3.81 15.08
C LYS A 13 -6.19 4.48 13.70
N ALA A 14 -5.77 3.74 12.67
CA ALA A 14 -5.50 4.31 11.36
C ALA A 14 -6.78 4.66 10.59
N SER A 15 -6.78 5.84 9.97
CA SER A 15 -7.83 6.26 9.04
C SER A 15 -7.40 5.99 7.60
N PHE A 16 -7.25 4.71 7.23
CA PHE A 16 -6.80 4.30 5.90
C PHE A 16 -7.70 4.90 4.80
N PHE A 17 -7.08 5.33 3.70
CA PHE A 17 -7.76 5.89 2.51
C PHE A 17 -8.55 7.21 2.74
N SER A 18 -8.51 7.77 3.96
CA SER A 18 -9.26 8.97 4.31
C SER A 18 -8.84 10.21 3.52
N LYS A 19 -7.59 10.27 3.05
CA LYS A 19 -6.98 11.41 2.37
C LYS A 19 -6.64 11.16 0.90
N MET A 20 -7.11 10.06 0.32
CA MET A 20 -6.99 9.82 -1.13
C MET A 20 -7.41 11.05 -1.94
N GLY A 21 -6.53 11.47 -2.85
CA GLY A 21 -6.68 12.61 -3.75
C GLY A 21 -6.29 13.96 -3.17
N MET A 22 -5.82 14.00 -1.92
CA MET A 22 -5.31 15.21 -1.29
C MET A 22 -3.82 15.39 -1.59
N SER A 23 -3.38 16.64 -1.75
CA SER A 23 -1.98 17.00 -1.99
C SER A 23 -1.28 17.41 -0.68
N ASP A 24 -1.38 16.58 0.38
CA ASP A 24 -0.90 16.92 1.73
C ASP A 24 0.37 16.18 2.18
N ILE A 25 0.92 15.28 1.34
CA ILE A 25 2.27 14.73 1.56
C ILE A 25 3.31 15.62 0.86
N GLN A 26 4.10 16.35 1.65
CA GLN A 26 5.23 17.17 1.17
C GLN A 26 6.52 16.34 1.15
N ASN A 27 6.56 15.27 0.35
CA ASN A 27 7.72 14.40 0.18
C ASN A 27 8.03 14.21 -1.30
N GLU A 28 9.22 14.62 -1.75
CA GLU A 28 9.65 14.50 -3.15
C GLU A 28 9.73 13.06 -3.66
N LYS A 29 9.77 12.08 -2.75
CA LYS A 29 9.72 10.65 -3.04
C LYS A 29 8.29 10.12 -3.22
N VAL A 30 7.26 10.95 -3.08
CA VAL A 30 5.86 10.56 -3.28
C VAL A 30 5.26 11.39 -4.41
N ILE A 31 4.68 10.72 -5.39
CA ILE A 31 3.88 11.35 -6.45
C ILE A 31 2.43 11.12 -6.09
N LEU A 32 1.74 12.18 -5.72
CA LEU A 32 0.32 12.15 -5.40
C LEU A 32 -0.49 12.44 -6.66
N ILE A 33 -1.38 11.52 -6.99
CA ILE A 33 -2.30 11.59 -8.13
C ILE A 33 -3.72 11.69 -7.59
N LYS A 34 -4.56 12.47 -8.29
CA LYS A 34 -5.86 12.91 -7.77
C LYS A 34 -6.83 11.76 -7.41
N ASP A 35 -6.94 10.74 -8.24
CA ASP A 35 -7.97 9.71 -8.07
C ASP A 35 -7.65 8.45 -8.90
N VAL A 36 -8.48 7.43 -8.73
CA VAL A 36 -8.36 6.15 -9.45
C VAL A 36 -8.53 6.30 -10.96
N GLU A 37 -9.25 7.32 -11.43
CA GLU A 37 -9.38 7.59 -12.87
C GLU A 37 -8.04 8.00 -13.45
N LYS A 38 -7.39 8.99 -12.81
CA LYS A 38 -6.08 9.52 -13.21
C LYS A 38 -4.94 8.52 -13.08
N VAL A 39 -5.08 7.52 -12.21
CA VAL A 39 -4.08 6.46 -12.11
C VAL A 39 -4.31 5.34 -13.12
N PHE A 40 -5.55 4.84 -13.24
CA PHE A 40 -5.82 3.55 -13.88
C PHE A 40 -6.57 3.63 -15.22
N ILE A 41 -7.31 4.70 -15.49
CA ILE A 41 -8.19 4.79 -16.66
C ILE A 41 -7.65 5.80 -17.67
N ASN A 42 -7.40 7.03 -17.22
CA ASN A 42 -6.94 8.14 -18.03
C ASN A 42 -5.62 8.71 -17.48
N PRO A 43 -4.54 7.92 -17.43
CA PRO A 43 -3.25 8.38 -16.94
C PRO A 43 -2.64 9.41 -17.89
N SER A 44 -1.96 10.39 -17.30
CA SER A 44 -1.18 11.38 -18.06
C SER A 44 0.26 11.41 -17.57
N ASP A 45 1.21 11.57 -18.49
CA ASP A 45 2.62 11.68 -18.11
C ASP A 45 2.87 12.85 -17.15
N VAL A 46 2.09 13.93 -17.27
CA VAL A 46 2.20 15.10 -16.37
C VAL A 46 1.88 14.71 -14.93
N ASP A 47 0.79 13.97 -14.70
CA ASP A 47 0.39 13.54 -13.35
C ASP A 47 1.43 12.58 -12.73
N PHE A 48 2.13 11.81 -13.56
CA PHE A 48 3.19 10.89 -13.13
C PHE A 48 4.60 11.52 -13.17
N ASN A 49 4.74 12.84 -13.36
CA ASN A 49 6.03 13.53 -13.51
C ASN A 49 6.96 12.90 -14.58
N GLY A 50 6.39 12.43 -15.68
CA GLY A 50 7.08 11.76 -16.79
C GLY A 50 7.52 10.32 -16.50
N LEU A 51 7.03 9.72 -15.41
CA LEU A 51 7.44 8.37 -14.97
C LEU A 51 6.40 7.28 -15.24
N TYR A 52 5.27 7.59 -15.91
CA TYR A 52 4.19 6.64 -16.13
C TYR A 52 4.69 5.34 -16.81
N ALA A 53 5.45 5.46 -17.89
CA ALA A 53 6.00 4.31 -18.63
C ALA A 53 6.97 3.42 -17.82
N SER A 54 7.56 3.97 -16.75
CA SER A 54 8.45 3.24 -15.83
C SER A 54 7.76 2.79 -14.53
N THR A 55 6.44 2.93 -14.46
CA THR A 55 5.67 2.58 -13.26
C THR A 55 5.53 1.08 -13.14
N GLU A 56 5.95 0.57 -12.00
CA GLU A 56 5.68 -0.79 -11.55
C GLU A 56 4.54 -0.74 -10.51
N TRP A 57 3.50 -1.54 -10.74
CA TRP A 57 2.32 -1.57 -9.88
C TRP A 57 2.59 -2.39 -8.62
N LEU A 58 2.12 -1.88 -7.48
CA LEU A 58 2.20 -2.63 -6.23
C LEU A 58 1.24 -3.84 -6.28
N PRO A 59 1.61 -4.97 -5.66
CA PRO A 59 0.78 -6.16 -5.64
C PRO A 59 -0.59 -5.95 -4.99
N THR A 60 -1.63 -6.47 -5.64
CA THR A 60 -3.03 -6.47 -5.18
C THR A 60 -3.61 -7.89 -5.11
N SER A 61 -2.76 -8.92 -5.19
CA SER A 61 -3.11 -10.32 -4.99
C SER A 61 -2.13 -11.01 -4.03
N PRO A 62 -2.59 -11.95 -3.18
CA PRO A 62 -1.71 -12.74 -2.34
C PRO A 62 -0.69 -13.60 -3.10
N THR A 63 -0.96 -13.93 -4.37
CA THR A 63 -0.13 -14.80 -5.20
C THR A 63 0.94 -14.06 -6.01
N GLN A 64 0.92 -12.73 -6.01
CA GLN A 64 1.95 -11.93 -6.66
C GLN A 64 3.26 -11.97 -5.86
N ASP A 65 4.37 -11.92 -6.58
CA ASP A 65 5.69 -11.84 -5.99
C ASP A 65 5.93 -10.50 -5.30
N ASP A 66 6.83 -10.51 -4.31
CA ASP A 66 7.33 -9.27 -3.70
C ASP A 66 8.29 -8.57 -4.69
N PRO A 67 7.96 -7.34 -5.14
CA PRO A 67 8.82 -6.61 -6.08
C PRO A 67 10.15 -6.15 -5.48
N PHE A 68 10.25 -6.02 -4.14
CA PHE A 68 11.44 -5.46 -3.49
C PHE A 68 12.39 -6.55 -2.98
N TYR A 69 11.85 -7.66 -2.48
CA TYR A 69 12.62 -8.67 -1.76
C TYR A 69 12.27 -10.08 -2.21
N LYS A 70 13.06 -10.64 -3.12
CA LYS A 70 12.85 -11.98 -3.71
C LYS A 70 13.45 -13.09 -2.86
N GLY A 71 12.90 -14.30 -2.97
CA GLY A 71 13.51 -15.52 -2.41
C GLY A 71 13.45 -15.66 -0.89
N GLN A 72 12.55 -14.94 -0.22
CA GLN A 72 12.42 -15.02 1.24
C GLN A 72 11.87 -16.37 1.68
N THR A 73 12.51 -16.98 2.70
CA THR A 73 11.94 -18.15 3.38
C THR A 73 11.08 -17.70 4.55
N THR A 74 9.82 -18.14 4.59
CA THR A 74 8.90 -17.80 5.69
C THR A 74 8.98 -18.85 6.78
N SER A 75 9.50 -18.49 7.95
CA SER A 75 9.41 -19.34 9.15
C SER A 75 7.97 -19.43 9.66
N LYS A 76 7.65 -20.45 10.47
CA LYS A 76 6.31 -20.58 11.09
C LYS A 76 5.95 -19.36 11.93
N GLU A 77 6.89 -18.85 12.72
CA GLU A 77 6.71 -17.64 13.53
C GLU A 77 6.36 -16.42 12.66
N LEU A 78 7.12 -16.19 11.58
CA LEU A 78 6.83 -15.10 10.65
C LEU A 78 5.45 -15.27 9.99
N ALA A 79 5.06 -16.48 9.62
CA ALA A 79 3.73 -16.75 9.07
C ALA A 79 2.61 -16.37 10.06
N GLU A 80 2.77 -16.70 11.35
CA GLU A 80 1.81 -16.36 12.40
C GLU A 80 1.69 -14.84 12.60
N LEU A 81 2.82 -14.11 12.61
CA LEU A 81 2.83 -12.64 12.69
C LEU A 81 2.11 -12.01 11.49
N ARG A 82 2.40 -12.49 10.26
CA ARG A 82 1.73 -12.02 9.03
C ARG A 82 0.23 -12.25 9.08
N ILE A 83 -0.23 -13.39 9.61
CA ILE A 83 -1.66 -13.69 9.78
C ILE A 83 -2.31 -12.71 10.75
N LYS A 84 -1.68 -12.43 11.90
CA LYS A 84 -2.22 -11.50 12.92
C LYS A 84 -2.43 -10.10 12.33
N VAL A 85 -1.40 -9.57 11.67
CA VAL A 85 -1.46 -8.24 11.04
C VAL A 85 -2.47 -8.20 9.90
N ASN A 86 -2.51 -9.23 9.06
CA ASN A 86 -3.48 -9.31 7.97
C ASN A 86 -4.92 -9.26 8.49
N LYS A 87 -5.23 -9.97 9.60
CA LYS A 87 -6.56 -9.91 10.23
C LYS A 87 -6.87 -8.50 10.76
N ALA A 88 -5.91 -7.84 11.40
CA ALA A 88 -6.10 -6.47 11.89
C ALA A 88 -6.40 -5.49 10.75
N VAL A 89 -5.64 -5.55 9.65
CA VAL A 89 -5.87 -4.71 8.46
C VAL A 89 -7.24 -5.02 7.83
N LEU A 90 -7.62 -6.29 7.70
CA LEU A 90 -8.92 -6.67 7.17
C LEU A 90 -10.08 -6.14 8.00
N ASN A 91 -9.91 -6.04 9.32
CA ASN A 91 -10.89 -5.47 10.24
C ASN A 91 -10.92 -3.94 10.15
N ALA A 92 -9.75 -3.27 10.16
CA ALA A 92 -9.65 -1.82 10.06
C ALA A 92 -10.17 -1.26 8.73
N THR A 93 -10.09 -2.06 7.66
CA THR A 93 -10.62 -1.70 6.33
C THR A 93 -12.04 -2.20 6.08
N LYS A 94 -12.68 -2.85 7.07
CA LYS A 94 -14.03 -3.38 6.93
C LYS A 94 -15.03 -2.22 6.90
N GLY A 95 -15.85 -2.17 5.85
CA GLY A 95 -16.94 -1.20 5.75
C GLY A 95 -16.50 0.21 5.35
N LEU A 96 -15.27 0.39 4.86
CA LEU A 96 -14.86 1.65 4.28
C LEU A 96 -15.77 2.05 3.10
N PRO A 97 -16.11 3.35 2.96
CA PRO A 97 -16.88 3.84 1.82
C PRO A 97 -16.20 3.48 0.50
N LYS A 98 -17.00 2.98 -0.46
CA LYS A 98 -16.47 2.54 -1.75
C LYS A 98 -16.33 3.67 -2.77
N ASP A 99 -16.91 4.84 -2.48
CA ASP A 99 -17.13 5.91 -3.46
C ASP A 99 -15.82 6.40 -4.09
N LYS A 100 -14.73 6.44 -3.31
CA LYS A 100 -13.39 6.83 -3.77
C LYS A 100 -12.68 5.80 -4.66
N PHE A 101 -13.19 4.56 -4.69
CA PHE A 101 -12.62 3.46 -5.46
C PHE A 101 -13.43 3.12 -6.71
N ILE A 102 -14.55 3.79 -6.97
CA ILE A 102 -15.41 3.54 -8.13
C ILE A 102 -15.18 4.63 -9.16
N CYS A 103 -14.90 4.24 -10.40
CA CYS A 103 -14.90 5.15 -11.55
C CYS A 103 -15.63 4.50 -12.73
N LEU A 104 -16.83 5.00 -13.02
CA LEU A 104 -17.69 4.48 -14.09
C LEU A 104 -17.90 2.96 -13.95
N PRO A 105 -17.67 2.05 -14.94
CA PRO A 105 -17.94 0.63 -14.72
C PRO A 105 -16.85 -0.05 -13.87
N HIS A 106 -15.81 0.66 -13.43
CA HIS A 106 -14.67 0.08 -12.73
C HIS A 106 -14.80 0.23 -11.20
N ASP A 107 -14.67 -0.88 -10.47
CA ASP A 107 -14.60 -0.92 -9.00
C ASP A 107 -13.21 -1.42 -8.56
N PHE A 108 -12.43 -0.52 -7.96
CA PHE A 108 -11.08 -0.77 -7.47
C PHE A 108 -11.03 -1.13 -5.98
N SER A 109 -12.17 -1.25 -5.29
CA SER A 109 -12.25 -1.48 -3.85
C SER A 109 -11.53 -2.76 -3.44
N GLN A 110 -11.67 -3.83 -4.23
CA GLN A 110 -11.03 -5.11 -3.96
C GLN A 110 -9.51 -5.02 -4.13
N ALA A 111 -9.04 -4.30 -5.15
CA ALA A 111 -7.62 -4.07 -5.39
C ALA A 111 -6.99 -3.28 -4.25
N ALA A 112 -7.65 -2.21 -3.77
CA ALA A 112 -7.20 -1.42 -2.63
C ALA A 112 -7.10 -2.25 -1.36
N ARG A 113 -8.16 -3.02 -1.04
CA ARG A 113 -8.20 -3.86 0.16
C ARG A 113 -7.14 -4.97 0.14
N ASN A 114 -6.93 -5.59 -1.02
CA ASN A 114 -5.88 -6.60 -1.13
C ASN A 114 -4.48 -5.98 -1.10
N GLY A 115 -4.30 -4.80 -1.69
CA GLY A 115 -3.03 -4.09 -1.73
C GLY A 115 -2.52 -3.74 -0.33
N ILE A 116 -3.37 -3.17 0.53
CA ILE A 116 -2.99 -2.87 1.91
C ILE A 116 -2.70 -4.15 2.70
N CYS A 117 -3.48 -5.22 2.51
CA CYS A 117 -3.21 -6.52 3.14
C CYS A 117 -1.87 -7.12 2.68
N PHE A 118 -1.50 -6.95 1.41
CA PHE A 118 -0.20 -7.36 0.91
C PHE A 118 0.92 -6.54 1.54
N ALA A 119 0.83 -5.20 1.47
CA ALA A 119 1.84 -4.29 1.96
C ALA A 119 2.16 -4.52 3.44
N PHE A 120 1.14 -4.66 4.29
CA PHE A 120 1.34 -4.89 5.72
C PHE A 120 1.93 -6.26 6.03
N ARG A 121 1.57 -7.31 5.28
CA ARG A 121 2.23 -8.62 5.42
C ARG A 121 3.71 -8.55 5.07
N GLN A 122 4.07 -7.81 4.03
CA GLN A 122 5.48 -7.68 3.63
C GLN A 122 6.26 -6.71 4.50
N TYR A 123 5.63 -5.68 5.04
CA TYR A 123 6.23 -4.83 6.07
C TYR A 123 6.66 -5.63 7.30
N VAL A 124 5.81 -6.56 7.76
CA VAL A 124 6.18 -7.48 8.85
C VAL A 124 7.38 -8.34 8.45
N SER A 125 7.39 -8.91 7.25
CA SER A 125 8.54 -9.68 6.73
C SER A 125 9.82 -8.83 6.69
N GLU A 126 9.74 -7.61 6.14
CA GLU A 126 10.85 -6.67 6.02
C GLU A 126 11.47 -6.34 7.38
N LYS A 127 10.64 -6.05 8.38
CA LYS A 127 11.10 -5.73 9.73
C LYS A 127 11.59 -6.93 10.51
N TYR A 128 10.96 -8.10 10.32
CA TYR A 128 11.37 -9.33 10.97
C TYR A 128 12.73 -9.82 10.44
N LEU A 129 12.95 -9.74 9.13
CA LEU A 129 14.16 -10.20 8.45
C LEU A 129 15.24 -9.10 8.28
N ASN A 130 14.96 -7.87 8.72
CA ASN A 130 15.86 -6.72 8.62
C ASN A 130 16.34 -6.42 7.19
N LEU A 131 15.40 -6.41 6.22
CA LEU A 131 15.70 -6.33 4.78
C LEU A 131 15.83 -4.89 4.25
N GLY A 132 15.35 -3.89 4.99
CA GLY A 132 15.37 -2.49 4.59
C GLY A 132 14.14 -1.72 5.07
N ALA A 133 13.63 -0.82 4.23
CA ALA A 133 12.53 0.10 4.55
C ALA A 133 11.59 0.40 3.37
N ARG A 134 11.60 -0.42 2.31
CA ARG A 134 10.74 -0.19 1.12
C ARG A 134 9.27 -0.38 1.46
N TRP A 135 8.93 -1.44 2.19
CA TRP A 135 7.57 -1.69 2.64
C TRP A 135 7.16 -0.78 3.79
N GLU A 136 8.08 -0.40 4.66
CA GLU A 136 7.86 0.65 5.66
C GLU A 136 7.46 1.97 5.01
N ASP A 137 8.16 2.40 3.96
CA ASP A 137 7.82 3.63 3.24
C ASP A 137 6.42 3.56 2.61
N VAL A 138 6.03 2.40 2.06
CA VAL A 138 4.68 2.15 1.54
C VAL A 138 3.63 2.18 2.66
N VAL A 139 3.88 1.49 3.78
CA VAL A 139 2.95 1.44 4.93
C VAL A 139 2.76 2.82 5.56
N ARG A 140 3.81 3.65 5.59
CA ARG A 140 3.71 5.04 6.07
C ARG A 140 2.72 5.87 5.24
N ILE A 141 2.62 5.63 3.93
CA ILE A 141 1.65 6.30 3.06
C ILE A 141 0.22 5.83 3.36
N TYR A 142 0.02 4.54 3.63
CA TYR A 142 -1.28 4.04 4.12
C TYR A 142 -1.68 4.70 5.44
N TYR A 143 -0.76 4.79 6.41
CA TYR A 143 -1.03 5.47 7.68
C TYR A 143 -1.33 6.97 7.51
N ALA A 144 -0.76 7.62 6.50
CA ALA A 144 -1.09 9.00 6.15
C ALA A 144 -2.50 9.16 5.54
N GLY A 145 -3.18 8.05 5.22
CA GLY A 145 -4.54 8.04 4.68
C GLY A 145 -4.62 7.96 3.15
N HIS A 146 -3.53 7.64 2.47
CA HIS A 146 -3.45 7.53 1.00
C HIS A 146 -3.40 6.08 0.54
N TRP A 147 -3.63 5.87 -0.76
CA TRP A 147 -3.44 4.58 -1.42
C TRP A 147 -2.15 4.56 -2.25
N PRO A 148 -1.05 3.95 -1.77
CA PRO A 148 0.11 3.67 -2.60
C PRO A 148 -0.25 2.57 -3.61
N VAL A 149 -0.11 2.89 -4.90
CA VAL A 149 -0.56 2.06 -6.03
C VAL A 149 0.59 1.49 -6.84
N GLY A 150 1.75 2.14 -6.81
CA GLY A 150 2.90 1.76 -7.61
C GLY A 150 4.16 2.47 -7.18
N PHE A 151 5.25 2.23 -7.89
CA PHE A 151 6.51 2.94 -7.74
C PHE A 151 7.20 3.09 -9.09
N ALA A 152 8.04 4.10 -9.21
CA ALA A 152 8.89 4.32 -10.37
C ALA A 152 10.22 4.91 -9.89
N LYS A 153 11.32 4.22 -10.20
CA LYS A 153 12.64 4.55 -9.63
C LYS A 153 12.58 4.55 -8.10
N GLU A 154 12.95 5.66 -7.46
CA GLU A 154 12.91 5.86 -6.00
C GLU A 154 11.63 6.55 -5.50
N LYS A 155 10.61 6.70 -6.37
CA LYS A 155 9.35 7.38 -6.03
C LYS A 155 8.21 6.38 -5.88
N ILE A 156 7.38 6.59 -4.87
CA ILE A 156 6.11 5.88 -4.68
C ILE A 156 4.99 6.70 -5.29
N ILE A 157 4.15 6.06 -6.10
CA ILE A 157 2.96 6.66 -6.68
C ILE A 157 1.79 6.32 -5.76
N ALA A 158 1.05 7.34 -5.35
CA ALA A 158 -0.07 7.21 -4.44
C ALA A 158 -1.24 8.09 -4.86
N ILE A 159 -2.43 7.71 -4.39
CA ILE A 159 -3.66 8.50 -4.47
C ILE A 159 -3.96 9.04 -3.07
#